data_AF-W4UR79-F1
#
_entry.id   AF-W4UR79-F1
#
_cell.length_a   1.000
_cell.length_b   1.000
_cell.length_c   1.000
_cell.angle_alpha   90.00
_cell.angle_beta   90.00
_cell.angle_gamma   90.00
#
_symmetry.space_group_name_H-M   'P 1'
#
loop_
_entity.id
_entity.type
_entity.pdbx_description
1 polymer ?
#
loop_
_entity_poly.entity_id
_entity_poly.type
_entity_poly.pdbx_seq_one_letter_code
_entity_poly.pdbx_strand_id
1 'polypeptide(L)' 'MNDYRILVVDDEEDLCEILKFNLENEGYTVDTTNRPKKH' A
#
# COMPACT_ATOMS: atom_id res chain seq x y z
N MET A 1 17.16 -8.45 5.53
CA MET A 1 15.80 -7.89 5.59
C MET A 1 15.61 -7.07 4.32
N ASN A 2 14.49 -7.23 3.62
CA ASN A 2 14.19 -6.40 2.45
C ASN A 2 13.62 -5.06 2.95
N ASP A 3 14.34 -3.96 2.73
CA ASP A 3 13.94 -2.61 3.17
C ASP A 3 12.96 -1.94 2.19
N TYR A 4 12.25 -2.73 1.37
CA TYR A 4 11.31 -2.21 0.38
C TYR A 4 10.02 -1.75 1.06
N ARG A 5 9.66 -0.49 0.78
CA ARG A 5 8.39 0.12 1.16
C ARG A 5 7.52 0.26 -0.08
N ILE A 6 6.27 -0.17 0.03
CA ILE A 6 5.29 -0.12 -1.06
C ILE A 6 4.26 0.96 -0.73
N LEU A 7 3.90 1.78 -1.72
CA LEU A 7 2.79 2.72 -1.63
C LEU A 7 1.72 2.30 -2.64
N VAL A 8 0.57 1.88 -2.16
CA VAL A 8 -0.59 1.57 -3.00
C VAL A 8 -1.37 2.86 -3.23
N VAL A 9 -1.58 3.20 -4.51
CA VAL A 9 -2.36 4.36 -4.93
C VAL A 9 -3.49 3.90 -5.84
N ASP A 10 -4.70 3.92 -5.30
CA ASP A 10 -5.92 3.51 -5.99
C ASP A 10 -7.07 4.43 -5.53
N ASP A 11 -8.06 4.67 -6.39
CA ASP A 11 -9.23 5.49 -6.05
C ASP A 11 -10.27 4.72 -5.22
N GLU A 12 -10.18 3.39 -5.17
CA GLU A 12 -10.99 2.53 -4.32
C GLU A 12 -10.28 2.15 -3.00
N GLU A 13 -10.83 2.62 -1.87
CA GLU A 13 -10.24 2.38 -0.54
C GLU A 13 -10.25 0.89 -0.15
N ASP A 14 -11.32 0.17 -0.49
CA ASP A 14 -11.44 -1.26 -0.19
C ASP A 14 -10.34 -2.08 -0.91
N LEU A 15 -10.01 -1.72 -2.15
CA LEU A 15 -8.92 -2.35 -2.90
C LEU A 15 -7.56 -2.06 -2.27
N CYS A 16 -7.33 -0.81 -1.85
CA CYS A 16 -6.11 -0.42 -1.13
C CYS A 16 -5.90 -1.26 0.13
N GLU A 17 -6.95 -1.44 0.95
CA GLU A 17 -6.86 -2.18 2.21
C GLU A 17 -6.68 -3.69 1.99
N ILE A 18 -7.34 -4.29 1.00
CA ILE A 18 -7.13 -5.70 0.63
C ILE A 18 -5.68 -5.94 0.22
N LEU A 19 -5.12 -5.07 -0.63
CA LEU A 19 -3.73 -5.19 -1.10
C LEU A 19 -2.74 -4.98 0.05
N LYS A 20 -2.97 -3.98 0.91
CA LYS A 20 -2.15 -3.73 2.09
C LYS A 20 -2.10 -4.96 2.99
N PHE A 21 -3.25 -5.54 3.32
CA PHE A 21 -3.33 -6.74 4.17
C PHE A 21 -2.54 -7.92 3.59
N ASN A 22 -2.70 -8.20 2.29
CA ASN A 22 -1.99 -9.31 1.65
C ASN A 22 -0.47 -9.09 1.64
N LEU A 23 -0.02 -7.87 1.33
CA LEU A 23 1.41 -7.53 1.26
C LEU A 23 2.06 -7.45 2.65
N GLU A 24 1.35 -6.97 3.67
CA GLU A 24 1.84 -6.99 5.06
C GLU A 24 1.97 -8.43 5.58
N ASN A 25 1.04 -9.34 5.23
CA ASN A 25 1.15 -10.76 5.57
C ASN A 25 2.36 -11.46 4.91
N GLU A 26 2.75 -11.01 3.72
CA GLU A 26 3.99 -11.45 3.03
C GLU A 26 5.27 -10.80 3.61
N GLY A 27 5.12 -9.88 4.59
CA GLY A 27 6.23 -9.26 5.31
C GLY A 27 6.72 -7.93 4.72
N TYR A 28 5.96 -7.31 3.82
CA TYR A 28 6.28 -5.97 3.28
C TYR A 28 5.76 -4.86 4.18
N THR A 29 6.44 -3.71 4.18
CA THR A 29 5.91 -2.47 4.77
C THR A 29 5.11 -1.72 3.71
N VAL A 30 3.82 -1.52 3.95
CA VAL A 30 2.90 -0.94 2.95
C VAL A 30 2.14 0.26 3.50
N ASP A 31 2.15 1.34 2.73
CA ASP A 31 1.33 2.53 2.94
C ASP A 31 0.25 2.60 1.84
N THR A 32 -0.93 3.16 2.15
CA THR A 32 -2.03 3.38 1.20
C THR A 32 -2.31 4.87 1.06
N THR A 33 -2.70 5.32 -0.14
CA THR A 33 -3.25 6.66 -0.33
C THR A 33 -4.23 6.71 -1.49
N ASN A 34 -5.39 7.32 -1.26
CA ASN A 34 -6.41 7.55 -2.28
C ASN A 34 -6.14 8.79 -3.15
N ARG A 35 -5.04 9.49 -2.89
CA ARG A 35 -4.65 10.69 -3.64
C ARG A 35 -3.19 10.57 -4.06
N PRO A 36 -2.86 10.75 -5.35
CA PRO A 36 -1.47 10.95 -5.72
C PRO A 36 -0.98 12.18 -4.94
N LYS A 37 0.06 12.00 -4.11
CA LYS A 37 0.69 13.12 -3.39
C LYS A 37 1.22 14.08 -4.46
N LYS A 38 0.48 15.15 -4.74
CA LYS A 38 0.96 16.27 -5.55
C LYS A 38 2.17 16.85 -4.81
N HIS A 39 3.35 16.74 -5.43
CA HIS A 39 4.44 17.68 -5.13
C HIS A 39 4.05 19.07 -5.64
#